data_AF-A0A0R1NJX3-F1
#
_entry.id   AF-A0A0R1NJX3-F1
#
_cell.length_a   1.000
_cell.length_b   1.000
_cell.length_c   1.000
_cell.angle_alpha   90.00
_cell.angle_beta   90.00
_cell.angle_gamma   90.00
#
_symmetry.space_group_name_H-M   'P 1'
#
loop_
_entity.id
_entity.type
_entity.pdbx_description
1 polymer ?
#
loop_
_entity_poly.entity_id
_entity_poly.type
_entity_poly.pdbx_seq_one_letter_code
_entity_poly.pdbx_strand_id
1 'polypeptide(L)'
;MQRAIFLVRSVQGIRKPTFRTRLISLINSNYQIVVLLAMTNFDDIWRAQREFQAVNLGSRQNIRVISLADIYADQEGIALKATDYLAPDFSSLKSYDSHSGKLLVTRFVDEDGNIVAESLFSEASTRLHTILFDKNSRIIQINNYDSNDHLFGIEKYANDFLDESLLLNASGQLVFRFTNYLQSQKTTYNITDSSVVPLPAELTEVSGQKDDQALKDYEAKGVSTITKATSYTNYRRYDDINAFYHQVLLNMDLENAQTYVDIDHLVEAAKYLPGKRIFNY
;
A
#
# COMPACT_ATOMS: atom_id res chain seq x y z
N MET A 1 29.47 6.54 -4.12
CA MET A 1 28.77 5.23 -4.04
C MET A 1 27.36 5.43 -4.59
N GLN A 2 26.93 4.63 -5.57
CA GLN A 2 25.63 4.83 -6.22
C GLN A 2 24.49 4.33 -5.32
N ARG A 3 23.38 5.07 -5.30
CA ARG A 3 22.19 4.77 -4.49
C ARG A 3 21.01 4.48 -5.41
N ALA A 4 20.17 3.51 -5.04
CA ALA A 4 18.94 3.20 -5.73
C ALA A 4 17.80 3.07 -4.73
N ILE A 5 16.61 3.50 -5.14
CA ILE A 5 15.40 3.39 -4.32
C ILE A 5 14.30 2.79 -5.14
N PHE A 6 13.69 1.73 -4.62
CA PHE A 6 12.46 1.18 -5.16
C PHE A 6 11.29 1.75 -4.37
N LEU A 7 10.41 2.50 -5.04
CA LEU A 7 9.14 2.92 -4.50
C LEU A 7 8.10 1.84 -4.78
N VAL A 8 7.85 0.99 -3.80
CA VAL A 8 6.94 -0.15 -3.92
C VAL A 8 5.58 0.23 -3.33
N ARG A 9 4.54 0.24 -4.16
CA ARG A 9 3.18 0.65 -3.74
C ARG A 9 2.21 -0.52 -3.56
N SER A 10 2.61 -1.73 -3.92
CA SER A 10 1.75 -2.93 -3.83
C SER A 10 2.61 -4.20 -3.70
N VAL A 11 2.02 -5.25 -3.13
CA VAL A 11 2.65 -6.58 -3.04
C VAL A 11 2.94 -7.14 -4.44
N GLN A 12 2.05 -6.87 -5.40
CA GLN A 12 2.19 -7.33 -6.77
C GLN A 12 3.42 -6.73 -7.46
N GLY A 13 3.77 -5.47 -7.16
CA GLY A 13 4.99 -4.86 -7.68
C GLY A 13 6.26 -5.62 -7.30
N ILE A 14 6.33 -6.20 -6.09
CA ILE A 14 7.46 -7.03 -5.65
C ILE A 14 7.51 -8.37 -6.38
N ARG A 15 6.33 -8.94 -6.67
CA ARG A 15 6.20 -10.24 -7.35
C ARG A 15 6.58 -10.19 -8.83
N LYS A 16 6.67 -9.01 -9.43
CA LYS A 16 7.03 -8.86 -10.85
C LYS A 16 8.45 -9.39 -11.11
N PRO A 17 8.65 -10.23 -12.15
CA PRO A 17 9.99 -10.70 -12.53
C PRO A 17 10.98 -9.57 -12.81
N THR A 18 10.48 -8.44 -13.31
CA THR A 18 11.26 -7.25 -13.62
C THR A 18 11.79 -6.54 -12.38
N PHE A 19 11.02 -6.48 -11.29
CA PHE A 19 11.50 -6.01 -9.97
C PHE A 19 12.72 -6.82 -9.53
N ARG A 20 12.57 -8.15 -9.50
CA ARG A 20 13.65 -9.08 -9.10
C ARG A 20 14.89 -8.92 -9.99
N THR A 21 14.69 -8.85 -11.30
CA THR A 21 15.78 -8.73 -12.28
C THR A 21 16.56 -7.43 -12.07
N ARG A 22 15.85 -6.31 -11.89
CA ARG A 22 16.47 -5.00 -11.64
C ARG A 22 17.18 -4.96 -10.30
N LEU A 23 16.55 -5.49 -9.25
CA LEU A 23 17.13 -5.57 -7.91
C LEU A 23 18.45 -6.34 -7.93
N ILE A 24 18.47 -7.55 -8.51
CA ILE A 24 19.70 -8.36 -8.63
C ILE A 24 20.79 -7.64 -9.43
N SER A 25 20.42 -6.98 -10.53
CA SER A 25 21.38 -6.20 -11.33
C SER A 25 22.06 -5.10 -10.52
N LEU A 26 21.29 -4.33 -9.74
CA LEU A 26 21.83 -3.25 -8.91
C LEU A 26 22.69 -3.77 -7.76
N ILE A 27 22.29 -4.90 -7.16
CA ILE A 27 23.09 -5.55 -6.12
C ILE A 27 24.45 -5.96 -6.71
N ASN A 28 24.46 -6.59 -7.88
CA ASN A 28 25.70 -7.02 -8.54
C ASN A 28 26.57 -5.82 -9.01
N SER A 29 25.98 -4.63 -9.14
CA SER A 29 26.69 -3.37 -9.40
C SER A 29 27.06 -2.59 -8.12
N ASN A 30 26.98 -3.21 -6.94
CA ASN A 30 27.35 -2.61 -5.65
C ASN A 30 26.60 -1.30 -5.29
N TYR A 31 25.32 -1.19 -5.70
CA TYR A 31 24.46 -0.10 -5.25
C TYR A 31 24.11 -0.25 -3.77
N GLN A 32 23.93 0.88 -3.09
CA GLN A 32 23.17 0.94 -1.84
C GLN A 32 21.69 1.05 -2.19
N ILE A 33 20.89 0.09 -1.75
CA ILE A 33 19.51 -0.07 -2.20
C ILE A 33 18.56 0.14 -1.02
N VAL A 34 17.59 1.03 -1.21
CA VAL A 34 16.45 1.15 -0.31
C VAL A 34 15.20 0.64 -1.02
N VAL A 35 14.48 -0.28 -0.41
CA VAL A 35 13.14 -0.69 -0.86
C VAL A 35 12.14 -0.04 0.08
N LEU A 36 11.50 1.03 -0.40
CA LEU A 36 10.48 1.76 0.33
C LEU A 36 9.11 1.14 0.03
N LEU A 37 8.54 0.46 1.03
CA LEU A 37 7.18 -0.02 1.07
C LEU A 37 6.25 1.16 1.35
N ALA A 38 5.81 1.82 0.27
CA ALA A 38 5.01 3.04 0.28
C ALA A 38 3.49 2.77 0.26
N MET A 39 3.07 1.59 0.69
CA MET A 39 1.67 1.19 0.70
C MET A 39 0.88 1.99 1.72
N THR A 40 -0.33 2.41 1.35
CA THR A 40 -1.30 3.04 2.28
C THR A 40 -2.30 2.02 2.83
N ASN A 41 -2.40 0.84 2.21
CA ASN A 41 -2.90 -0.36 2.88
C ASN A 41 -1.71 -0.93 3.68
N PHE A 42 -1.76 -0.79 5.00
CA PHE A 42 -0.69 -1.19 5.91
C PHE A 42 -0.66 -2.70 6.15
N ASP A 43 -1.79 -3.41 6.01
CA ASP A 43 -1.79 -4.88 6.06
C ASP A 43 -0.94 -5.48 4.93
N ASP A 44 -0.82 -4.78 3.80
CA ASP A 44 0.05 -5.20 2.71
C ASP A 44 1.56 -5.09 3.04
N ILE A 45 1.96 -4.32 4.06
CA ILE A 45 3.39 -4.11 4.39
C ILE A 45 4.04 -5.41 4.85
N TRP A 46 3.48 -6.10 5.84
CA TRP A 46 4.08 -7.36 6.33
C TRP A 46 4.06 -8.44 5.23
N ARG A 47 3.02 -8.45 4.38
CA ARG A 47 2.93 -9.34 3.22
C ARG A 47 4.05 -9.05 2.24
N ALA A 48 4.29 -7.77 1.91
CA ALA A 48 5.39 -7.35 1.06
C ALA A 48 6.76 -7.72 1.65
N GLN A 49 6.96 -7.53 2.95
CA GLN A 49 8.18 -7.95 3.64
C GLN A 49 8.40 -9.46 3.49
N ARG A 50 7.36 -10.28 3.68
CA ARG A 50 7.41 -11.74 3.49
C ARG A 50 7.76 -12.11 2.05
N GLU A 51 7.12 -11.49 1.06
CA GLU A 51 7.42 -11.72 -0.36
C GLU A 51 8.86 -11.33 -0.68
N PHE A 52 9.35 -10.21 -0.11
CA PHE A 52 10.72 -9.76 -0.29
C PHE A 52 11.73 -10.76 0.30
N GLN A 53 11.49 -11.27 1.51
CA GLN A 53 12.32 -12.30 2.14
C GLN A 53 12.38 -13.59 1.30
N ALA A 54 11.29 -13.95 0.63
CA ALA A 54 11.23 -15.12 -0.25
C ALA A 54 12.12 -15.00 -1.50
N VAL A 55 12.55 -13.80 -1.91
CA VAL A 55 13.45 -13.60 -3.07
C VAL A 55 14.84 -14.23 -2.83
N ASN A 56 15.18 -14.58 -1.58
CA ASN A 56 16.43 -15.24 -1.16
C ASN A 56 17.68 -14.57 -1.77
N LEU A 57 17.96 -13.34 -1.31
CA LEU A 57 19.06 -12.52 -1.80
C LEU A 57 20.40 -12.81 -1.06
N GLY A 58 20.42 -13.79 -0.16
CA GLY A 58 21.53 -14.05 0.76
C GLY A 58 21.70 -12.94 1.82
N SER A 59 22.76 -13.02 2.63
CA SER A 59 23.10 -12.04 3.69
C SER A 59 23.73 -10.74 3.15
N ARG A 60 23.18 -10.18 2.07
CA ARG A 60 23.74 -8.99 1.42
C ARG A 60 23.31 -7.71 2.16
N GLN A 61 24.26 -7.09 2.87
CA GLN A 61 24.03 -5.93 3.73
C GLN A 61 23.75 -4.59 3.00
N ASN A 62 23.76 -4.57 1.67
CA ASN A 62 23.57 -3.34 0.88
C ASN A 62 22.10 -3.03 0.56
N ILE A 63 21.15 -3.75 1.18
CA ILE A 63 19.71 -3.59 0.96
C ILE A 63 19.05 -3.26 2.28
N ARG A 64 18.31 -2.16 2.31
CA ARG A 64 17.45 -1.77 3.42
C ARG A 64 15.99 -1.77 2.96
N VAL A 65 15.14 -2.54 3.61
CA VAL A 65 13.68 -2.49 3.40
C VAL A 65 13.10 -1.62 4.51
N ILE A 66 12.35 -0.59 4.14
CA ILE A 66 11.68 0.33 5.06
C ILE A 66 10.26 0.61 4.58
N SER A 67 9.42 1.08 5.48
CA SER A 67 8.05 1.51 5.24
C SER A 67 7.88 3.01 5.50
N LEU A 68 6.68 3.53 5.28
CA LEU A 68 6.35 4.89 5.71
C LEU A 68 6.44 5.07 7.23
N ALA A 69 6.14 4.02 8.01
CA ALA A 69 6.26 4.06 9.47
C ALA A 69 7.70 4.30 9.91
N ASP A 70 8.67 3.66 9.25
CA ASP A 70 10.10 3.87 9.53
C ASP A 70 10.58 5.29 9.19
N ILE A 71 10.03 5.89 8.12
CA ILE A 71 10.36 7.26 7.71
C ILE A 71 9.83 8.28 8.71
N TYR A 72 8.63 8.04 9.25
CA TYR A 72 7.90 8.99 10.08
C TYR A 72 7.91 8.64 11.57
N ALA A 73 8.73 7.66 11.99
CA ALA A 73 8.79 7.15 13.35
C ALA A 73 9.10 8.25 14.39
N ASP A 74 9.97 9.19 14.04
CA ASP A 74 10.42 10.28 14.92
C ASP A 74 9.72 11.62 14.65
N GLN A 75 8.78 11.65 13.70
CA GLN A 75 8.10 12.89 13.31
C GLN A 75 6.97 13.21 14.31
N GLU A 76 6.87 14.47 14.74
CA GLU A 76 5.77 14.91 15.60
C GLU A 76 4.41 14.72 14.93
N GLY A 77 3.46 14.18 15.71
CA GLY A 77 2.07 14.00 15.32
C GLY A 77 1.11 14.56 16.36
N ILE A 78 -0.17 14.26 16.20
CA ILE A 78 -1.21 14.60 17.19
C ILE A 78 -1.69 13.36 17.93
N ALA A 79 -2.16 13.52 19.17
CA ALA A 79 -2.79 12.42 19.89
C ALA A 79 -4.02 11.89 19.12
N LEU A 80 -4.20 10.57 19.11
CA LEU A 80 -5.39 9.93 18.57
C LEU A 80 -6.63 10.32 19.39
N LYS A 81 -7.73 10.62 18.71
CA LYS A 81 -9.03 10.81 19.34
C LYS A 81 -9.64 9.45 19.68
N ALA A 82 -10.55 9.42 20.65
CA ALA A 82 -11.29 8.20 20.99
C ALA A 82 -12.08 7.61 19.81
N THR A 83 -12.45 8.43 18.83
CA THR A 83 -13.14 8.01 17.60
C THR A 83 -12.20 7.65 16.45
N ASP A 84 -10.89 7.85 16.62
CA ASP A 84 -9.92 7.56 15.56
C ASP A 84 -9.66 6.06 15.43
N TYR A 85 -9.91 5.25 16.46
CA TYR A 85 -9.79 3.80 16.35
C TYR A 85 -10.51 3.04 17.46
N LEU A 86 -10.81 1.78 17.18
CA LEU A 86 -11.31 0.81 18.14
C LEU A 86 -10.15 0.03 18.77
N ALA A 87 -10.17 -0.07 20.09
CA ALA A 87 -9.26 -0.88 20.90
C ALA A 87 -10.05 -1.71 21.92
N PRO A 88 -10.82 -2.71 21.45
CA PRO A 88 -11.58 -3.57 22.35
C PRO A 88 -10.66 -4.32 23.32
N ASP A 89 -11.11 -4.45 24.57
CA ASP A 89 -10.47 -5.36 25.52
C ASP A 89 -10.87 -6.80 25.19
N PHE A 90 -9.88 -7.66 25.03
CA PHE A 90 -10.07 -9.08 24.71
C PHE A 90 -10.11 -9.98 25.94
N SER A 91 -9.87 -9.44 27.14
CA SER A 91 -9.72 -10.21 28.38
C SER A 91 -10.94 -11.08 28.73
N SER A 92 -12.14 -10.66 28.33
CA SER A 92 -13.40 -11.38 28.58
C SER A 92 -13.82 -12.31 27.43
N LEU A 93 -13.08 -12.34 26.32
CA LEU A 93 -13.45 -13.12 25.13
C LEU A 93 -12.83 -14.52 25.16
N LYS A 94 -13.48 -15.47 24.50
CA LYS A 94 -12.90 -16.80 24.27
C LYS A 94 -11.89 -16.72 23.13
N SER A 95 -10.68 -17.24 23.34
CA SER A 95 -9.63 -17.29 22.33
C SER A 95 -9.51 -18.69 21.71
N TYR A 96 -9.38 -18.75 20.38
CA TYR A 96 -9.15 -19.97 19.62
C TYR A 96 -7.91 -19.81 18.73
N ASP A 97 -6.92 -20.66 18.95
CA ASP A 97 -5.69 -20.65 18.16
C ASP A 97 -5.80 -21.57 16.94
N SER A 98 -5.31 -21.08 15.82
CA SER A 98 -5.19 -21.78 14.55
C SER A 98 -3.92 -21.32 13.82
N HIS A 99 -3.66 -21.83 12.63
CA HIS A 99 -2.45 -21.49 11.88
C HIS A 99 -2.75 -21.14 10.43
N SER A 100 -2.07 -20.12 9.92
CA SER A 100 -2.02 -19.77 8.50
C SER A 100 -0.61 -20.07 7.99
N GLY A 101 -0.42 -21.26 7.43
CA GLY A 101 0.92 -21.80 7.17
C GLY A 101 1.68 -22.00 8.49
N LYS A 102 2.78 -21.27 8.68
CA LYS A 102 3.59 -21.30 9.92
C LYS A 102 3.19 -20.23 10.94
N LEU A 103 2.30 -19.31 10.55
CA LEU A 103 1.96 -18.15 11.37
C LEU A 103 0.78 -18.50 12.29
N LEU A 104 0.89 -18.15 13.56
CA LEU A 104 -0.18 -18.31 14.54
C LEU A 104 -1.29 -17.30 14.26
N VAL A 105 -2.53 -17.77 14.33
CA VAL A 105 -3.75 -16.97 14.21
C VAL A 105 -4.61 -17.21 15.45
N THR A 106 -4.83 -16.17 16.24
CA THR A 106 -5.72 -16.22 17.42
C THR A 106 -7.03 -15.49 17.10
N ARG A 107 -8.15 -16.20 17.19
CA ARG A 107 -9.50 -15.64 17.05
C ARG A 107 -10.13 -15.38 18.39
N PHE A 108 -10.73 -14.22 18.57
CA PHE A 108 -11.46 -13.81 19.76
C PHE A 108 -12.96 -13.82 19.49
N VAL A 109 -13.70 -14.56 20.30
CA VAL A 109 -15.12 -14.85 20.11
C VAL A 109 -15.91 -14.39 21.34
N ASP A 110 -17.04 -13.72 21.13
CA ASP A 110 -17.95 -13.29 22.19
C ASP A 110 -18.80 -14.44 22.76
N GLU A 111 -19.63 -14.14 23.75
CA GLU A 111 -20.51 -15.13 24.40
C GLU A 111 -21.57 -15.69 23.44
N ASP A 112 -21.96 -14.91 22.43
CA ASP A 112 -22.95 -15.28 21.40
C ASP A 112 -22.33 -16.12 20.27
N GLY A 113 -21.01 -16.29 20.26
CA GLY A 113 -20.28 -17.06 19.24
C GLY A 113 -19.84 -16.24 18.02
N ASN A 114 -19.96 -14.92 18.04
CA ASN A 114 -19.50 -14.06 16.95
C ASN A 114 -17.98 -13.83 17.05
N ILE A 115 -17.30 -13.84 15.91
CA ILE A 115 -15.89 -13.45 15.84
C ILE A 115 -15.81 -11.92 16.00
N VAL A 116 -15.17 -11.47 17.06
CA VAL A 116 -14.96 -10.04 17.35
C VAL A 116 -13.65 -9.56 16.75
N ALA A 117 -12.61 -10.39 16.83
CA ALA A 117 -11.29 -10.06 16.32
C ALA A 117 -10.49 -11.28 15.90
N GLU A 118 -9.53 -11.09 15.01
CA GLU A 118 -8.52 -12.08 14.62
C GLU A 118 -7.14 -11.41 14.65
N SER A 119 -6.18 -11.99 15.37
CA SER A 119 -4.79 -11.52 15.38
C SER A 119 -3.87 -12.52 14.71
N LEU A 120 -3.00 -12.02 13.83
CA LEU A 120 -1.96 -12.80 13.16
C LEU A 120 -0.61 -12.47 13.81
N PHE A 121 0.18 -13.50 14.08
CA PHE A 121 1.50 -13.37 14.67
C PHE A 121 2.59 -13.91 13.74
N SER A 122 3.75 -13.27 13.78
CA SER A 122 4.97 -13.72 13.11
C SER A 122 5.49 -15.02 13.74
N GLU A 123 6.44 -15.70 13.07
CA GLU A 123 7.13 -16.87 13.67
C GLU A 123 7.88 -16.50 14.97
N ALA A 124 8.22 -15.22 15.17
CA ALA A 124 8.84 -14.71 16.39
C ALA A 124 7.81 -14.28 17.47
N SER A 125 6.53 -14.61 17.27
CA SER A 125 5.41 -14.23 18.15
C SER A 125 5.15 -12.73 18.26
N THR A 126 5.71 -11.91 17.38
CA THR A 126 5.32 -10.49 17.24
C THR A 126 3.97 -10.43 16.53
N ARG A 127 3.04 -9.62 17.03
CA ARG A 127 1.78 -9.36 16.33
C ARG A 127 2.07 -8.64 15.01
N LEU A 128 1.45 -9.08 13.93
CA LEU A 128 1.54 -8.43 12.62
C LEU A 128 0.33 -7.52 12.42
N HIS A 129 -0.87 -8.07 12.68
CA HIS A 129 -2.09 -7.31 12.69
C HIS A 129 -3.13 -7.85 13.67
N THR A 130 -4.16 -7.04 13.92
CA THR A 130 -5.44 -7.44 14.51
C THR A 130 -6.56 -6.91 13.64
N ILE A 131 -7.36 -7.80 13.06
CA ILE A 131 -8.57 -7.49 12.30
C ILE A 131 -9.75 -7.46 13.28
N LEU A 132 -10.57 -6.43 13.22
CA LEU A 132 -11.81 -6.29 13.98
C LEU A 132 -13.00 -6.47 13.05
N PHE A 133 -14.03 -7.16 13.55
CA PHE A 133 -15.23 -7.50 12.80
C PHE A 133 -16.49 -6.86 13.41
N ASP A 134 -17.47 -6.56 12.56
CA ASP A 134 -18.83 -6.30 13.02
C ASP A 134 -19.60 -7.61 13.31
N LYS A 135 -20.83 -7.47 13.78
CA LYS A 135 -21.72 -8.61 14.10
C LYS A 135 -22.07 -9.48 12.89
N ASN A 136 -21.81 -9.02 11.65
CA ASN A 136 -22.03 -9.77 10.43
C ASN A 136 -20.73 -10.38 9.87
N SER A 137 -19.66 -10.44 10.69
CA SER A 137 -18.33 -10.90 10.29
C SER A 137 -17.69 -10.07 9.17
N ARG A 138 -18.08 -8.80 9.01
CA ARG A 138 -17.44 -7.89 8.05
C ARG A 138 -16.30 -7.15 8.73
N ILE A 139 -15.21 -6.93 8.00
CA ILE A 139 -14.06 -6.18 8.51
C ILE A 139 -14.48 -4.73 8.71
N ILE A 140 -14.20 -4.18 9.89
CA ILE A 140 -14.43 -2.76 10.21
C ILE A 140 -13.13 -2.01 10.48
N GLN A 141 -12.10 -2.70 10.97
CA GLN A 141 -10.81 -2.10 11.24
C GLN A 141 -9.68 -3.13 11.17
N ILE A 142 -8.48 -2.73 10.76
CA ILE A 142 -7.26 -3.51 10.91
C ILE A 142 -6.21 -2.64 11.62
N ASN A 143 -5.69 -3.15 12.73
CA ASN A 143 -4.58 -2.57 13.47
C ASN A 143 -3.30 -3.28 13.06
N ASN A 144 -2.28 -2.54 12.62
CA ASN A 144 -1.02 -3.07 12.09
C ASN A 144 0.15 -2.70 13.01
N TYR A 145 1.02 -3.68 13.29
CA TYR A 145 2.06 -3.59 14.32
C TYR A 145 3.45 -3.79 13.74
N ASP A 146 4.43 -3.07 14.29
CA ASP A 146 5.83 -3.15 13.87
C ASP A 146 6.53 -4.38 14.49
N SER A 147 7.83 -4.54 14.21
CA SER A 147 8.62 -5.65 14.75
C SER A 147 8.74 -5.66 16.29
N ASN A 148 8.40 -4.56 16.96
CA ASN A 148 8.43 -4.38 18.40
C ASN A 148 7.02 -4.46 19.02
N ASP A 149 6.00 -4.88 18.27
CA ASP A 149 4.59 -4.91 18.70
C ASP A 149 4.00 -3.51 18.98
N HIS A 150 4.55 -2.45 18.38
CA HIS A 150 3.97 -1.11 18.42
C HIS A 150 2.98 -0.90 17.28
N LEU A 151 1.80 -0.38 17.61
CA LEU A 151 0.79 0.02 16.63
C LEU A 151 1.33 1.18 15.76
N PHE A 152 1.50 0.96 14.47
CA PHE A 152 1.94 1.99 13.53
C PHE A 152 0.89 2.35 12.48
N GLY A 153 -0.08 1.47 12.24
CA GLY A 153 -1.05 1.64 11.17
C GLY A 153 -2.46 1.23 11.62
N ILE A 154 -3.45 2.06 11.29
CA ILE A 154 -4.86 1.75 11.54
C ILE A 154 -5.61 1.91 10.24
N GLU A 155 -6.33 0.88 9.82
CA GLU A 155 -7.11 0.87 8.58
C GLU A 155 -8.57 0.75 8.94
N LYS A 156 -9.44 1.56 8.35
CA LYS A 156 -10.88 1.53 8.58
C LYS A 156 -11.61 1.13 7.33
N TYR A 157 -12.59 0.26 7.54
CA TYR A 157 -13.40 -0.28 6.47
C TYR A 157 -14.85 0.16 6.63
N ALA A 158 -15.45 0.58 5.52
CA ALA A 158 -16.86 0.88 5.41
C ALA A 158 -17.41 0.17 4.18
N ASN A 159 -18.42 -0.68 4.36
CA ASN A 159 -19.01 -1.49 3.27
C ASN A 159 -17.96 -2.27 2.46
N ASP A 160 -17.07 -2.98 3.17
CA ASP A 160 -15.98 -3.78 2.58
C ASP A 160 -14.96 -2.99 1.73
N PHE A 161 -14.99 -1.65 1.82
CA PHE A 161 -14.03 -0.75 1.19
C PHE A 161 -13.10 -0.15 2.26
N LEU A 162 -11.79 -0.16 1.98
CA LEU A 162 -10.80 0.55 2.80
C LEU A 162 -11.03 2.06 2.64
N ASP A 163 -11.72 2.67 3.59
CA ASP A 163 -12.14 4.07 3.56
C ASP A 163 -10.99 5.01 3.96
N GLU A 164 -10.29 4.68 5.05
CA GLU A 164 -9.13 5.45 5.49
C GLU A 164 -8.05 4.61 6.15
N SER A 165 -6.82 5.11 6.09
CA SER A 165 -5.66 4.57 6.79
C SER A 165 -4.96 5.67 7.59
N LEU A 166 -4.64 5.40 8.85
CA LEU A 166 -3.98 6.31 9.78
C LEU A 166 -2.55 5.82 10.05
N LEU A 167 -1.55 6.63 9.71
CA LEU A 167 -0.15 6.36 10.00
C LEU A 167 0.23 7.00 11.32
N LEU A 168 0.78 6.20 12.23
CA LEU A 168 1.28 6.63 13.53
C LEU A 168 2.80 6.68 13.56
N ASN A 169 3.35 7.57 14.39
CA ASN A 169 4.76 7.55 14.74
C ASN A 169 5.05 6.53 15.87
N ALA A 170 6.31 6.39 16.26
CA ALA A 170 6.73 5.45 17.31
C ALA A 170 6.15 5.77 18.70
N SER A 171 5.65 7.00 18.90
CA SER A 171 4.97 7.43 20.13
C SER A 171 3.45 7.21 20.08
N GLY A 172 2.91 6.59 19.02
CA GLY A 172 1.47 6.35 18.86
C GLY A 172 0.66 7.59 18.46
N GLN A 173 1.32 8.66 17.99
CA GLN A 173 0.66 9.88 17.53
C GLN A 173 0.36 9.79 16.03
N LEU A 174 -0.78 10.34 15.61
CA LEU A 174 -1.20 10.43 14.22
C LEU A 174 -0.33 11.42 13.43
N VAL A 175 0.34 10.93 12.39
CA VAL A 175 1.18 11.73 11.48
C VAL A 175 0.49 11.98 10.14
N PHE A 176 -0.12 10.94 9.56
CA PHE A 176 -0.86 11.06 8.30
C PHE A 176 -2.19 10.34 8.34
N ARG A 177 -3.20 10.93 7.70
CA ARG A 177 -4.46 10.26 7.32
C ARG A 177 -4.51 10.14 5.81
N PHE A 178 -4.65 8.92 5.33
CA PHE A 178 -4.92 8.59 3.94
C PHE A 178 -6.41 8.31 3.79
N THR A 179 -7.11 9.02 2.92
CA THR A 179 -8.55 8.83 2.68
C THR A 179 -8.75 8.40 1.25
N ASN A 180 -9.47 7.31 1.05
CA ASN A 180 -9.77 6.75 -0.25
C ASN A 180 -11.15 7.21 -0.72
N TYR A 181 -11.21 7.64 -1.98
CA TYR A 181 -12.44 8.07 -2.63
C TYR A 181 -12.70 7.17 -3.83
N LEU A 182 -13.91 6.65 -3.94
CA LEU A 182 -14.37 6.00 -5.16
C LEU A 182 -14.78 7.08 -6.16
N GLN A 183 -14.04 7.17 -7.27
CA GLN A 183 -14.38 8.05 -8.37
C GLN A 183 -14.78 7.22 -9.59
N SER A 184 -15.99 7.47 -10.10
CA SER A 184 -16.40 6.96 -11.40
C SER A 184 -15.48 7.53 -12.48
N GLN A 185 -14.86 6.64 -13.25
CA GLN A 185 -14.04 6.98 -14.40
C GLN A 185 -14.73 6.53 -15.67
N LYS A 186 -14.44 7.29 -16.73
CA LYS A 186 -14.88 7.02 -18.08
C LYS A 186 -13.61 6.92 -18.92
N THR A 187 -13.33 5.72 -19.41
CA THR A 187 -12.15 5.43 -20.24
C THR A 187 -12.60 5.23 -21.67
N THR A 188 -12.06 6.03 -22.58
CA THR A 188 -12.30 5.88 -24.02
C THR A 188 -11.15 5.09 -24.62
N TYR A 189 -11.48 4.03 -25.34
CA TYR A 189 -10.55 3.20 -26.09
C TYR A 189 -10.76 3.45 -27.58
N ASN A 190 -9.69 3.76 -28.29
CA ASN A 190 -9.71 3.87 -29.74
C ASN A 190 -9.08 2.60 -30.29
N ILE A 191 -9.90 1.72 -30.86
CA ILE A 191 -9.50 0.36 -31.19
C ILE A 191 -9.65 0.14 -32.69
N THR A 192 -8.64 -0.48 -33.29
CA THR A 192 -8.69 -0.97 -34.68
C THR A 192 -9.05 -2.45 -34.71
N ASP A 193 -9.59 -2.94 -35.83
CA ASP A 193 -9.91 -4.37 -36.04
C ASP A 193 -8.68 -5.30 -35.88
N SER A 194 -7.46 -4.75 -35.89
CA SER A 194 -6.19 -5.47 -35.68
C SER A 194 -5.68 -5.47 -34.24
N SER A 195 -6.42 -4.90 -33.29
CA SER A 195 -5.99 -4.76 -31.90
C SER A 195 -6.06 -6.11 -31.15
N VAL A 196 -4.97 -6.45 -30.45
CA VAL A 196 -4.80 -7.71 -29.68
C VAL A 196 -5.24 -7.54 -28.22
N VAL A 197 -5.71 -6.36 -27.83
CA VAL A 197 -6.14 -6.09 -26.44
C VAL A 197 -7.52 -6.71 -26.21
N PRO A 198 -7.68 -7.64 -25.25
CA PRO A 198 -8.99 -8.17 -24.92
C PRO A 198 -9.88 -7.03 -24.40
N LEU A 199 -11.01 -6.84 -25.08
CA LEU A 199 -12.02 -5.84 -24.75
C LEU A 199 -12.64 -6.17 -23.37
N PRO A 200 -12.67 -5.23 -22.41
CA PRO A 200 -13.49 -5.40 -21.20
C PRO A 200 -14.95 -5.64 -21.58
N ALA A 201 -15.65 -6.54 -20.86
CA ALA A 201 -17.02 -6.96 -21.18
C ALA A 201 -18.08 -5.82 -21.07
N GLU A 202 -17.70 -4.67 -20.51
CA GLU A 202 -18.58 -3.55 -20.16
C GLU A 202 -18.34 -2.30 -21.04
N LEU A 203 -17.88 -2.51 -22.28
CA LEU A 203 -17.74 -1.43 -23.25
C LEU A 203 -19.07 -1.10 -23.91
N THR A 204 -19.44 0.18 -23.92
CA THR A 204 -20.55 0.70 -24.74
C THR A 204 -19.95 1.42 -25.94
N GLU A 205 -20.39 1.06 -27.15
CA GLU A 205 -20.00 1.78 -28.37
C GLU A 205 -20.58 3.20 -28.33
N VAL A 206 -19.72 4.19 -28.57
CA VAL A 206 -20.16 5.60 -28.56
C VAL A 206 -20.87 5.90 -29.88
N SER A 207 -22.20 5.95 -29.86
CA SER A 207 -23.00 6.22 -31.05
C SER A 207 -22.92 7.70 -31.44
N GLY A 208 -22.43 7.99 -32.66
CA GLY A 208 -22.53 9.33 -33.26
C GLY A 208 -21.33 9.86 -34.06
N GLN A 209 -20.26 9.08 -34.28
CA GLN A 209 -19.17 9.53 -35.13
C GLN A 209 -19.32 9.03 -36.58
N LYS A 210 -18.99 9.92 -37.53
CA LYS A 210 -19.07 9.66 -38.97
C LYS A 210 -18.17 8.49 -39.34
N ASP A 211 -18.70 7.66 -40.22
CA ASP A 211 -18.17 6.41 -40.75
C ASP A 211 -16.90 6.61 -41.61
N ASP A 212 -15.85 7.15 -41.00
CA ASP A 212 -14.53 7.30 -41.62
C ASP A 212 -13.48 6.49 -40.86
N GLN A 213 -13.31 5.26 -41.34
CA GLN A 213 -12.09 4.45 -41.38
C GLN A 213 -11.48 3.91 -40.07
N ALA A 214 -11.58 2.58 -39.93
CA ALA A 214 -10.70 1.67 -39.19
C ALA A 214 -10.53 1.83 -37.67
N LEU A 215 -10.94 2.93 -37.07
CA LEU A 215 -10.94 3.15 -35.62
C LEU A 215 -12.37 3.21 -35.09
N LYS A 216 -12.65 2.39 -34.07
CA LYS A 216 -13.89 2.42 -33.30
C LYS A 216 -13.61 2.92 -31.90
N ASP A 217 -14.42 3.89 -31.46
CA ASP A 217 -14.36 4.45 -30.12
C ASP A 217 -15.28 3.65 -29.18
N TYR A 218 -14.68 3.04 -28.16
CA TYR A 218 -15.39 2.32 -27.11
C TYR A 218 -15.27 3.05 -25.78
N GLU A 219 -16.32 3.01 -24.97
CA GLU A 219 -16.32 3.61 -23.64
C GLU A 219 -16.49 2.55 -22.56
N ALA A 220 -15.54 2.47 -21.63
CA ALA A 220 -15.73 1.76 -20.36
C ALA A 220 -16.10 2.76 -19.28
N LYS A 221 -17.13 2.42 -18.50
CA LYS A 221 -17.37 3.04 -17.20
C LYS A 221 -16.73 2.16 -16.15
N GLY A 222 -15.83 2.72 -15.38
CA GLY A 222 -15.15 2.03 -14.28
C GLY A 222 -15.28 2.83 -12.99
N VAL A 223 -14.88 2.20 -11.88
CA VAL A 223 -14.67 2.89 -10.61
C VAL A 223 -13.19 2.77 -10.28
N SER A 224 -12.58 3.90 -9.98
CA SER A 224 -11.19 3.98 -9.52
C SER A 224 -11.15 4.44 -8.07
N THR A 225 -10.13 4.01 -7.34
CA THR A 225 -9.85 4.52 -6.00
C THR A 225 -8.81 5.63 -6.10
N ILE A 226 -9.13 6.79 -5.55
CA ILE A 226 -8.19 7.91 -5.41
C ILE A 226 -7.86 8.09 -3.94
N THR A 227 -6.59 8.03 -3.60
CA THR A 227 -6.11 8.25 -2.24
C THR A 227 -5.62 9.70 -2.09
N LYS A 228 -6.11 10.38 -1.06
CA LYS A 228 -5.61 11.69 -0.61
C LYS A 228 -4.89 11.54 0.71
N ALA A 229 -3.88 12.36 0.97
CA ALA A 229 -3.15 12.36 2.24
C ALA A 229 -3.30 13.69 2.97
N THR A 230 -3.47 13.66 4.28
CA THR A 230 -3.44 14.84 5.16
C THR A 230 -2.35 14.66 6.19
N SER A 231 -1.38 15.58 6.23
CA SER A 231 -0.34 15.61 7.26
C SER A 231 -0.87 16.29 8.51
N TYR A 232 -0.60 15.72 9.69
CA TYR A 232 -0.92 16.33 10.98
C TYR A 232 0.26 17.07 11.62
N THR A 233 1.43 17.00 11.00
CA THR A 233 2.60 17.79 11.42
C THR A 233 2.48 19.24 10.92
N ASN A 234 1.96 19.45 9.71
CA ASN A 234 1.85 20.79 9.11
C ASN A 234 0.48 21.10 8.46
N TYR A 235 -0.51 20.22 8.63
CA TYR A 235 -1.86 20.37 8.08
C TYR A 235 -1.93 20.47 6.55
N ARG A 236 -0.84 20.12 5.84
CA ARG A 236 -0.84 20.07 4.38
C ARG A 236 -1.71 18.92 3.88
N ARG A 237 -2.55 19.22 2.90
CA ARG A 237 -3.34 18.25 2.15
C ARG A 237 -2.68 17.96 0.81
N TYR A 238 -2.65 16.69 0.44
CA TYR A 238 -2.22 16.18 -0.84
C TYR A 238 -3.45 15.57 -1.50
N ASP A 239 -3.97 16.24 -2.53
CA ASP A 239 -5.14 15.75 -3.29
C ASP A 239 -4.80 14.60 -4.24
N ASP A 240 -3.51 14.29 -4.40
CA ASP A 240 -2.98 13.16 -5.15
C ASP A 240 -1.92 12.46 -4.30
N ILE A 241 -2.04 11.15 -4.14
CA ILE A 241 -1.08 10.33 -3.42
C ILE A 241 0.33 10.41 -4.02
N ASN A 242 0.46 10.63 -5.33
CA ASN A 242 1.75 10.80 -6.00
C ASN A 242 2.45 12.10 -5.57
N ALA A 243 1.70 13.16 -5.24
CA ALA A 243 2.27 14.38 -4.66
C ALA A 243 2.82 14.14 -3.25
N PHE A 244 2.16 13.27 -2.46
CA PHE A 244 2.67 12.81 -1.18
C PHE A 244 3.96 12.00 -1.35
N TYR A 245 4.00 11.02 -2.26
CA TYR A 245 5.21 10.23 -2.51
C TYR A 245 6.37 11.07 -3.02
N HIS A 246 6.11 12.09 -3.84
CA HIS A 246 7.13 13.04 -4.23
C HIS A 246 7.75 13.74 -3.01
N GLN A 247 6.93 14.22 -2.07
CA GLN A 247 7.42 14.81 -0.84
C GLN A 247 8.24 13.83 0.00
N VAL A 248 7.80 12.56 0.11
CA VAL A 248 8.55 11.51 0.81
C VAL A 248 9.93 11.34 0.18
N LEU A 249 10.02 11.23 -1.15
CA LEU A 249 11.28 11.10 -1.88
C LEU A 249 12.17 12.34 -1.77
N LEU A 250 11.60 13.55 -1.61
CA LEU A 250 12.39 14.75 -1.34
C LEU A 250 13.00 14.72 0.07
N ASN A 251 12.23 14.26 1.08
CA ASN A 251 12.66 14.23 2.47
C ASN A 251 13.75 13.20 2.77
N MET A 252 13.89 12.15 1.95
CA MET A 252 14.89 11.09 2.16
C MET A 252 16.34 11.49 1.80
N ASP A 253 16.61 12.76 1.46
CA ASP A 253 17.93 13.30 1.08
C ASP A 253 18.64 12.47 -0.02
N LEU A 254 17.99 12.47 -1.18
CA LEU A 254 18.31 11.58 -2.31
C LEU A 254 19.22 12.18 -3.35
N GLU A 255 20.15 13.06 -2.97
CA GLU A 255 21.14 13.55 -3.91
C GLU A 255 21.85 12.36 -4.60
N ASN A 256 21.67 12.26 -5.92
CA ASN A 256 22.20 11.22 -6.80
C ASN A 256 21.62 9.78 -6.67
N ALA A 257 20.46 9.59 -6.03
CA ALA A 257 19.80 8.27 -6.04
C ALA A 257 18.96 8.03 -7.30
N GLN A 258 19.07 6.84 -7.88
CA GLN A 258 18.21 6.38 -8.97
C GLN A 258 16.87 5.91 -8.39
N THR A 259 15.76 6.51 -8.83
CA THR A 259 14.42 6.13 -8.35
C THR A 259 13.81 5.12 -9.30
N TYR A 260 13.37 3.99 -8.76
CA TYR A 260 12.75 2.88 -9.45
C TYR A 260 11.28 2.81 -9.03
N VAL A 261 10.38 2.88 -10.01
CA VAL A 261 8.94 2.74 -9.81
C VAL A 261 8.41 1.62 -10.70
N ASP A 262 7.33 0.99 -10.28
CA ASP A 262 6.60 0.06 -11.13
C ASP A 262 6.13 0.77 -12.41
N ILE A 263 6.26 0.11 -13.58
CA ILE A 263 5.77 0.62 -14.86
C ILE A 263 4.30 1.08 -14.82
N ASP A 264 3.45 0.40 -14.04
CA ASP A 264 2.03 0.73 -13.91
C ASP A 264 1.80 2.08 -13.21
N HIS A 265 2.80 2.59 -12.49
CA HIS A 265 2.76 3.85 -11.76
C HIS A 265 3.66 4.93 -12.38
N LEU A 266 4.40 4.61 -13.45
CA LEU A 266 5.42 5.51 -14.01
C LEU A 266 4.81 6.81 -14.55
N VAL A 267 3.70 6.72 -15.29
CA VAL A 267 3.05 7.88 -15.93
C VAL A 267 2.58 8.89 -14.90
N GLU A 268 1.98 8.41 -13.81
CA GLU A 268 1.53 9.27 -12.72
C GLU A 268 2.69 9.85 -11.93
N ALA A 269 3.69 9.02 -11.60
CA ALA A 269 4.88 9.46 -10.85
C ALA A 269 5.70 10.49 -11.63
N ALA A 270 5.79 10.38 -12.96
CA ALA A 270 6.54 11.29 -13.82
C ALA A 270 6.03 12.73 -13.76
N LYS A 271 4.73 12.96 -13.49
CA LYS A 271 4.15 14.30 -13.32
C LYS A 271 4.76 15.06 -12.14
N TYR A 272 5.19 14.33 -11.10
CA TYR A 272 5.63 14.91 -9.85
C TYR A 272 7.14 14.87 -9.64
N LEU A 273 7.91 14.25 -10.53
CA LEU A 273 9.37 14.12 -10.40
C LEU A 273 10.13 14.76 -11.57
N PRO A 274 9.90 16.05 -11.89
CA PRO A 274 10.59 16.71 -13.00
C PRO A 274 12.10 16.77 -12.74
N GLY A 275 12.90 16.41 -13.75
CA GLY A 275 14.37 16.49 -13.69
C GLY A 275 15.07 15.36 -12.93
N LYS A 276 14.35 14.43 -12.28
CA LYS A 276 14.94 13.21 -11.71
C LYS A 276 14.87 12.05 -12.71
N ARG A 277 15.93 11.24 -12.79
CA ARG A 277 15.91 10.00 -13.58
C ARG A 277 15.06 8.96 -12.84
N ILE A 278 13.84 8.77 -13.32
CA ILE A 278 12.96 7.69 -12.90
C ILE A 278 13.18 6.51 -13.84
N PHE A 279 13.45 5.36 -13.28
CA PHE A 279 13.57 4.11 -14.00
C PHE A 279 12.33 3.27 -13.69
N ASN A 280 11.86 2.51 -14.67
CA ASN A 280 10.87 1.49 -14.41
C ASN A 280 11.53 0.17 -14.02
N TYR A 281 10.74 -0.61 -13.29
CA TYR A 281 10.81 -2.05 -13.29
C TYR A 281 9.43 -2.59 -13.64
#